data_AF-A0A6P7G972-F1
#
_entry.id   AF-A0A6P7G972-F1
#
_cell.length_a   1.000
_cell.length_b   1.000
_cell.length_c   1.000
_cell.angle_alpha   90.00
_cell.angle_beta   90.00
_cell.angle_gamma   90.00
#
_symmetry.space_group_name_H-M   'P 1'
#
loop_
_entity.id
_entity.type
_entity.pdbx_description
1 polymer ?
#
loop_
_entity_poly.entity_id
_entity_poly.type
_entity_poly.pdbx_seq_one_letter_code
_entity_poly.pdbx_strand_id
1 'polypeptide(L)' 'MIRYLIERNIVPIPKSVSPQRIKENIEIFDFALDNDDMKKIKGLDKDESGRIVKFDFFSEEVRDSPEFPFPKCQKVSAN' A
#
# COMPACT_ATOMS: atom_id res chain seq x y z
N MET A 1 3.95 8.27 -6.86
CA MET A 1 3.03 7.26 -6.26
C MET A 1 1.59 7.75 -6.10
N ILE A 2 1.33 8.95 -5.57
CA ILE A 2 -0.05 9.45 -5.35
C ILE A 2 -0.85 9.48 -6.67
N ARG A 3 -0.26 10.00 -7.75
CA ARG A 3 -0.86 9.99 -9.10
C ARG A 3 -1.30 8.60 -9.57
N TYR A 4 -0.47 7.56 -9.36
CA TYR A 4 -0.80 6.18 -9.75
C TYR A 4 -2.08 5.64 -9.09
N LEU A 5 -2.37 6.04 -7.85
CA LEU A 5 -3.61 5.65 -7.16
C LEU A 5 -4.81 6.38 -7.78
N ILE A 6 -4.67 7.67 -8.08
CA ILE A 6 -5.73 8.47 -8.72
C ILE A 6 -6.10 7.91 -10.11
N GLU A 7 -5.12 7.58 -10.97
CA GLU A 7 -5.38 6.96 -12.29
C GLU A 7 -6.14 5.62 -12.19
N ARG A 8 -6.06 4.96 -11.02
CA ARG A 8 -6.76 3.70 -10.72
C ARG A 8 -8.10 3.91 -10.01
N ASN A 9 -8.59 5.14 -9.92
CA ASN A 9 -9.80 5.52 -9.17
C ASN A 9 -9.74 5.15 -7.68
N ILE A 10 -8.56 5.23 -7.07
CA ILE A 10 -8.34 5.02 -5.63
C ILE A 10 -7.99 6.37 -5.00
N VAL A 11 -8.70 6.76 -3.93
CA VAL A 11 -8.47 8.02 -3.22
C VAL A 11 -7.30 7.86 -2.23
N PRO A 12 -6.15 8.54 -2.42
CA PRO A 12 -5.03 8.49 -1.48
C PRO A 12 -5.20 9.49 -0.34
N ILE A 13 -4.76 9.12 0.87
CA ILE A 13 -4.75 9.97 2.07
C ILE A 13 -3.31 10.19 2.60
N PRO A 14 -2.46 10.94 1.88
CA PRO A 14 -1.06 11.11 2.26
C PRO A 14 -0.92 11.99 3.51
N LYS A 15 -0.39 11.42 4.59
CA LYS A 15 -0.10 12.17 5.82
C LYS A 15 1.24 12.92 5.70
N SER A 16 1.24 14.22 5.99
CA SER A 16 2.45 15.03 6.13
C SER A 16 2.24 16.15 7.16
N VAL A 17 3.32 16.56 7.82
CA VAL A 17 3.37 17.77 8.66
C VAL A 17 4.22 18.87 8.03
N SER A 18 4.97 18.56 6.96
CA SER A 18 5.76 19.54 6.21
C SER A 18 4.84 20.30 5.25
N PRO A 19 4.74 21.65 5.34
CA PRO A 19 3.92 22.45 4.44
C PRO A 19 4.30 22.27 2.97
N GLN A 20 5.60 22.18 2.68
CA GLN A 20 6.09 21.92 1.32
C GLN A 20 5.55 20.60 0.77
N ARG A 21 5.65 19.51 1.54
CA ARG A 21 5.14 18.20 1.10
C ARG A 21 3.62 18.16 0.97
N ILE A 22 2.89 18.92 1.79
CA ILE A 22 1.43 19.04 1.67
C ILE A 22 1.08 19.68 0.31
N LYS A 23 1.80 20.74 -0.06
CA LYS A 23 1.65 21.40 -1.36
C LYS A 23 2.03 20.48 -2.52
N GLU A 24 3.20 19.83 -2.46
CA GLU A 24 3.64 18.90 -3.50
C GLU A 24 2.68 17.71 -3.69
N ASN A 25 2.07 17.20 -2.61
CA ASN A 25 1.13 16.08 -2.69
C ASN A 25 -0.19 16.44 -3.41
N ILE A 26 -0.58 17.72 -3.44
CA ILE A 26 -1.79 18.18 -4.14
C ILE A 26 -1.50 18.65 -5.58
N GLU A 27 -0.26 19.07 -5.87
CA GLU A 27 0.23 19.44 -7.20
C GLU A 27 0.55 18.21 -8.07
N ILE A 28 -0.44 17.31 -8.22
CA ILE A 28 -0.30 16.04 -8.98
C ILE A 28 -1.33 15.90 -10.11
N PHE A 29 -2.09 16.96 -10.39
CA PHE A 29 -3.21 16.94 -11.35
C PHE A 29 -2.85 17.58 -12.70
N ASP A 30 -1.67 18.17 -12.80
CA ASP A 30 -1.12 18.82 -14.00
C ASP A 30 -0.36 17.85 -14.92
N PHE A 31 -0.17 16.60 -14.50
CA PHE A 31 0.41 15.54 -15.33
C PHE A 31 -0.38 14.22 -15.23
N ALA A 32 -0.12 13.34 -16.19
CA ALA A 32 -0.66 11.98 -16.24
C ALA A 32 0.49 10.98 -16.41
N LEU A 33 0.26 9.74 -15.99
CA LEU A 33 1.18 8.63 -16.25
C LEU A 33 0.81 7.97 -17.58
N ASP A 34 1.81 7.71 -18.42
CA ASP A 34 1.57 6.95 -19.64
C ASP A 34 1.34 5.46 -19.35
N ASN A 35 0.90 4.72 -20.38
CA ASN A 35 0.57 3.31 -20.24
C ASN A 35 1.77 2.44 -19.84
N ASP A 36 2.98 2.81 -20.25
CA ASP A 36 4.17 2.01 -19.96
C ASP A 36 4.66 2.25 -18.54
N ASP A 37 4.58 3.48 -18.04
CA ASP A 37 4.83 3.80 -16.63
C ASP A 37 3.80 3.16 -15.71
N MET A 38 2.52 3.16 -16.10
CA MET A 38 1.48 2.42 -15.38
C MET A 38 1.79 0.92 -15.27
N LYS A 39 2.29 0.30 -16.35
CA LYS A 39 2.71 -1.11 -16.35
C LYS A 39 3.94 -1.35 -15.47
N LYS A 40 4.97 -0.50 -15.57
CA LYS A 40 6.20 -0.60 -14.76
C LYS A 40 5.87 -0.54 -13.27
N ILE A 41 5.03 0.42 -12.85
CA ILE A 41 4.64 0.56 -11.44
C ILE A 41 3.81 -0.64 -10.99
N LYS A 42 2.89 -1.13 -11.82
CA LYS A 42 2.13 -2.36 -11.52
C LYS A 42 3.05 -3.57 -11.32
N GLY A 43 4.15 -3.67 -12.08
CA GLY A 43 5.16 -4.73 -11.93
C GLY A 43 5.97 -4.68 -10.63
N LEU A 44 5.83 -3.63 -9.81
CA LEU A 44 6.48 -3.53 -8.50
C LEU A 44 5.65 -4.16 -7.36
N ASP A 45 4.45 -4.67 -7.65
CA ASP A 45 3.62 -5.34 -6.67
C ASP A 45 4.32 -6.59 -6.10
N LYS A 46 4.15 -6.82 -4.79
CA LYS A 46 4.79 -7.89 -4.03
C LYS A 46 3.78 -8.82 -3.36
N ASP A 47 2.52 -8.72 -3.77
CA ASP A 47 1.40 -9.47 -3.19
C ASP A 47 1.40 -9.36 -1.65
N GLU A 48 1.12 -10.47 -0.96
CA GLU A 48 1.06 -10.53 0.51
C GLU A 48 2.37 -10.15 1.19
N SER A 49 3.52 -10.36 0.52
CA SER A 49 4.84 -10.01 1.06
C SER A 49 5.10 -8.50 1.10
N GLY A 50 4.34 -7.72 0.32
CA GLY A 50 4.38 -6.25 0.32
C GLY A 50 3.67 -5.60 1.51
N ARG A 51 2.95 -6.37 2.34
CA ARG A 51 2.19 -5.86 3.48
C ARG A 51 3.11 -5.37 4.60
N ILE A 52 3.14 -4.06 4.81
CA ILE A 52 3.94 -3.41 5.88
C ILE A 52 3.21 -3.45 7.23
N VAL A 53 1.89 -3.18 7.24
CA VAL A 53 1.08 -3.19 8.46
C VAL A 53 0.37 -4.54 8.59
N LYS A 54 0.91 -5.43 9.43
CA LYS A 54 0.44 -6.80 9.60
C LYS A 54 -0.47 -7.02 10.83
N PHE A 55 -0.61 -6.01 11.71
CA PHE A 55 -1.36 -6.04 12.99
C PHE A 55 -0.92 -7.13 14.00
N ASP A 56 -0.10 -8.09 13.59
CA ASP A 56 0.57 -9.12 14.41
C ASP A 56 1.53 -8.58 15.47
N PHE A 57 1.86 -7.28 15.41
CA PHE A 57 2.67 -6.58 16.40
C PHE A 57 1.90 -6.25 17.69
N PHE A 58 0.56 -6.30 17.69
CA PHE A 58 -0.23 -6.02 18.89
C PHE A 58 -0.21 -7.20 19.87
N SER A 59 -0.53 -8.40 19.40
CA SER A 59 -0.39 -9.65 20.16
C SER A 59 -0.64 -10.88 19.27
N GLU A 60 -0.33 -12.08 19.76
CA GLU A 60 -0.63 -13.33 19.05
C GLU A 60 -2.14 -13.62 19.01
N GLU A 61 -2.86 -13.23 20.07
CA GLU A 61 -4.32 -13.38 20.16
C GLU A 61 -5.06 -12.57 19.08
N VAL A 62 -4.55 -11.38 18.73
CA VAL A 62 -5.08 -10.58 17.61
C VAL A 62 -4.95 -11.31 16.28
N ARG A 63 -3.84 -12.03 16.07
CA ARG A 63 -3.59 -12.80 14.86
C ARG A 63 -4.50 -14.03 14.76
N ASP A 64 -4.84 -14.62 15.90
CA ASP A 64 -5.62 -15.84 15.96
C ASP A 64 -7.14 -15.62 15.98
N SER A 65 -7.58 -14.38 16.25
CA SER A 65 -8.98 -13.97 16.24
C SER A 65 -9.72 -14.37 14.95
N PRO A 66 -10.98 -14.83 15.05
CA PRO A 66 -11.84 -15.10 13.88
C PRO A 66 -12.06 -13.89 12.97
N GLU A 67 -11.96 -12.68 13.51
CA GLU A 67 -12.18 -11.41 12.81
C GLU A 67 -10.91 -10.87 12.15
N PHE A 68 -9.77 -11.56 12.28
CA PHE A 68 -8.52 -11.11 11.70
C PHE A 68 -8.63 -11.03 10.16
N PRO A 69 -8.37 -9.86 9.55
CA PRO A 69 -8.77 -9.58 8.17
C PRO A 69 -7.84 -10.19 7.11
N PHE A 70 -6.69 -10.75 7.50
CA PHE A 70 -5.69 -11.24 6.56
C PHE A 70 -5.56 -12.76 6.62
N PRO A 71 -5.21 -13.42 5.49
CA PRO A 71 -4.93 -14.84 5.49
C PRO A 71 -3.86 -15.18 6.54
N LYS A 72 -4.11 -16.25 7.32
CA LYS A 72 -3.13 -16.75 8.27
C LYS A 72 -1.94 -17.28 7.47
N CYS A 73 -0.75 -16.71 7.70
CA CYS A 73 0.48 -17.16 7.05
C CYS A 73 0.68 -18.65 7.37
N GLN A 74 0.61 -19.52 6.36
CA GLN A 74 0.96 -20.92 6.54
C GLN A 74 2.43 -20.97 6.97
N LYS A 75 2.72 -21.61 8.11
CA LYS A 75 4.09 -21.92 8.49
C LYS A 75 4.70 -22.67 7.32
N VAL A 76 5.65 -22.05 6.63
CA VAL A 76 6.51 -22.77 5.69
C VAL A 76 7.18 -23.85 6.54
N SER A 77 6.77 -25.11 6.37
CA SER A 77 7.44 -26.20 7.05
C SER A 77 8.88 -26.18 6.56
N ALA A 78 9.81 -25.85 7.44
CA ALA A 78 11.21 -26.12 7.19
C ALA A 78 11.34 -27.64 7.05
N ASN A 79 11.50 -28.09 5.81
CA ASN A 79 12.02 -29.42 5.50
C ASN A 79 13.53 -29.42 5.73
#